data_AF-A0A926YLR9-F1
#
_entry.id   AF-A0A926YLR9-F1
#
_cell.length_a   1.000
_cell.length_b   1.000
_cell.length_c   1.000
_cell.angle_alpha   90.00
_cell.angle_beta   90.00
_cell.angle_gamma   90.00
#
_symmetry.space_group_name_H-M   'P 1'
#
loop_
_entity.id
_entity.type
_entity.pdbx_description
1 polymer ?
#
loop_
_entity_poly.entity_id
_entity_poly.type
_entity_poly.pdbx_seq_one_letter_code
_entity_poly.pdbx_strand_id
1 'polypeptide(L)'
;MKRTLTLSFLACLVVGSAASLLFLPTQTQVDKVVAASPSITSKPVSKPRPIRDVFYLSDRFGFRIVVPSGYTIEPFGTKSATPVPLDVLELWQKADFVNRTSLPETPPIISIAVYNNAKRLSLTQWKGELSRKDDRPLTVAGQAAIAYTSTGLYESDNVLFSSPDGRYVFRLKAGYADAKAPIRQTFQDVLASFSFDVSPDSTASKWRINYSRLQRLLAAKDWQAADIETRAILQRLAGPKGDLLYSSKEVLPRLPLADLKTIDTLWSNASGGRFGFSAQQRLWQQVAKGSKNAKVQTERFAQRVGWRRTQPLPQNNPVGMEISGTLWRLDTELNYTTAGPPGHFPWAGVSSYVLTNLLNDRSQGCGSCTIDAMYLSNDRYEAYLPALFTRLKAIK
;
A
#
# COMPACT_ATOMS: atom_id res chain seq x y z
N MET A 1 17.58 -94.69 -28.10
CA MET A 1 16.57 -95.55 -28.78
C MET A 1 15.18 -95.01 -28.45
N LYS A 2 14.21 -95.08 -29.39
CA LYS A 2 12.80 -94.59 -29.25
C LYS A 2 12.75 -93.04 -29.09
N ARG A 3 12.11 -92.20 -29.94
CA ARG A 3 10.80 -92.24 -30.68
C ARG A 3 9.65 -92.46 -29.69
N THR A 4 8.53 -91.75 -29.67
CA THR A 4 7.60 -91.25 -30.72
C THR A 4 6.76 -90.05 -30.16
N LEU A 5 5.81 -89.37 -30.82
CA LEU A 5 5.18 -89.46 -32.17
C LEU A 5 4.78 -88.04 -32.66
N THR A 6 4.29 -87.94 -33.90
CA THR A 6 3.79 -86.74 -34.59
C THR A 6 2.31 -86.89 -35.03
N LEU A 7 1.77 -85.89 -35.76
CA LEU A 7 0.42 -85.79 -36.39
C LEU A 7 -0.73 -85.38 -35.44
N SER A 8 -1.89 -84.86 -35.89
CA SER A 8 -2.38 -84.01 -37.03
C SER A 8 -3.91 -83.78 -36.80
N PHE A 9 -4.79 -83.18 -37.62
CA PHE A 9 -4.78 -82.49 -38.93
C PHE A 9 -6.07 -81.64 -39.05
N LEU A 10 -6.05 -80.40 -39.56
CA LEU A 10 -7.01 -79.87 -40.58
C LEU A 10 -6.71 -78.42 -41.00
N ALA A 11 -7.26 -78.01 -42.15
CA ALA A 11 -7.28 -76.63 -42.65
C ALA A 11 -8.70 -76.28 -43.16
N CYS A 12 -9.01 -74.98 -43.26
CA CYS A 12 -10.22 -74.49 -43.94
C CYS A 12 -9.92 -73.18 -44.71
N LEU A 13 -10.79 -72.79 -45.63
CA LEU A 13 -10.47 -71.88 -46.75
C LEU A 13 -10.80 -70.38 -46.50
N VAL A 14 -10.01 -69.51 -47.15
CA VAL A 14 -10.40 -68.40 -48.07
C VAL A 14 -11.77 -67.73 -47.78
N VAL A 15 -11.89 -66.40 -47.59
CA VAL A 15 -11.58 -65.29 -48.53
C VAL A 15 -10.89 -64.11 -47.82
N GLY A 16 -10.04 -63.37 -48.53
CA GLY A 16 -9.27 -62.25 -47.96
C GLY A 16 -9.84 -60.84 -48.18
N SER A 17 -9.20 -59.84 -47.58
CA SER A 17 -9.30 -58.42 -47.91
C SER A 17 -8.04 -57.65 -47.50
N ALA A 18 -7.77 -56.57 -48.25
CA ALA A 18 -6.64 -55.62 -48.19
C ALA A 18 -5.61 -55.71 -47.04
N ALA A 19 -4.32 -55.77 -47.41
CA ALA A 19 -3.21 -55.72 -46.48
C ALA A 19 -2.93 -54.30 -45.92
N SER A 20 -2.48 -54.23 -44.67
CA SER A 20 -1.70 -53.11 -44.10
C SER A 20 -1.02 -53.58 -42.81
N LEU A 21 0.19 -54.13 -42.92
CA LEU A 21 0.98 -54.55 -41.75
C LEU A 21 2.08 -53.53 -41.44
N LEU A 22 2.07 -53.13 -40.17
CA LEU A 22 2.98 -52.21 -39.49
C LEU A 22 4.46 -52.45 -39.80
N PHE A 23 5.16 -51.36 -40.14
CA PHE A 23 6.59 -51.20 -39.86
C PHE A 23 6.79 -49.85 -39.16
N LEU A 24 7.61 -49.82 -38.10
CA LEU A 24 7.86 -48.59 -37.34
C LEU A 24 8.82 -47.68 -38.12
N PRO A 25 8.48 -46.39 -38.36
CA PRO A 25 9.45 -45.42 -38.84
C PRO A 25 10.43 -45.03 -37.74
N THR A 26 11.69 -44.93 -38.17
CA THR A 26 12.87 -44.46 -37.44
C THR A 26 12.73 -43.08 -36.79
N GLN A 27 13.65 -42.79 -35.86
CA GLN A 27 13.82 -41.49 -35.20
C GLN A 27 13.66 -40.29 -36.15
N THR A 28 12.73 -39.39 -35.80
CA THR A 28 12.76 -37.99 -36.23
C THR A 28 13.21 -37.12 -35.06
N GLN A 29 14.07 -36.13 -35.35
CA GLN A 29 14.42 -35.11 -34.36
C GLN A 29 13.18 -34.27 -34.04
N VAL A 30 12.84 -34.15 -32.75
CA VAL A 30 11.91 -33.12 -32.29
C VAL A 30 12.75 -31.90 -31.94
N ASP A 31 12.76 -30.91 -32.84
CA ASP A 31 13.35 -29.62 -32.56
C ASP A 31 12.69 -29.00 -31.33
N LYS A 32 13.49 -28.73 -30.30
CA LYS A 32 13.03 -27.97 -29.12
C LYS A 32 12.82 -26.53 -29.52
N VAL A 33 11.62 -26.22 -30.00
CA VAL A 33 11.11 -24.84 -30.11
C VAL A 33 11.17 -24.23 -28.71
N VAL A 34 12.17 -23.39 -28.47
CA VAL A 34 12.33 -22.65 -27.22
C VAL A 34 11.25 -21.57 -27.18
N ALA A 35 10.08 -21.93 -26.63
CA ALA A 35 8.99 -21.00 -26.43
C ALA A 35 9.42 -19.90 -25.46
N ALA A 36 9.76 -18.72 -26.00
CA ALA A 36 10.15 -17.57 -25.21
C ALA A 36 9.02 -17.19 -24.24
N SER A 37 9.35 -17.12 -22.94
CA SER A 37 8.39 -16.65 -21.93
C SER A 37 7.97 -15.20 -22.24
N PRO A 38 6.68 -14.84 -22.04
CA PRO A 38 6.17 -13.54 -22.44
C PRO A 38 6.94 -12.40 -21.75
N SER A 39 7.45 -11.48 -22.57
CA SER A 39 8.29 -10.37 -22.17
C SER A 39 7.60 -9.39 -21.23
N ILE A 40 8.36 -8.75 -20.33
CA ILE A 40 7.90 -7.66 -19.47
C ILE A 40 7.73 -6.36 -20.30
N THR A 41 6.69 -6.32 -21.13
CA THR A 41 6.24 -5.11 -21.81
C THR A 41 5.21 -4.39 -20.94
N SER A 42 5.53 -3.19 -20.49
CA SER A 42 4.65 -2.33 -19.70
C SER A 42 3.39 -1.96 -20.49
N LYS A 43 2.25 -2.59 -20.19
CA LYS A 43 0.96 -2.18 -20.74
C LYS A 43 0.56 -0.80 -20.16
N PRO A 44 -0.05 0.09 -20.95
CA PRO A 44 -0.53 1.38 -20.46
C PRO A 44 -1.63 1.19 -19.39
N VAL A 45 -1.65 2.08 -18.40
CA VAL A 45 -2.47 1.94 -17.18
C VAL A 45 -3.97 2.01 -17.50
N SER A 46 -4.69 0.92 -17.26
CA SER A 46 -6.11 0.78 -17.56
C SER A 46 -7.00 1.39 -16.46
N LYS A 47 -7.55 2.58 -16.74
CA LYS A 47 -8.41 3.41 -15.86
C LYS A 47 -7.73 3.90 -14.56
N PRO A 48 -8.15 5.06 -14.00
CA PRO A 48 -7.74 5.44 -12.65
C PRO A 48 -8.22 4.39 -11.63
N ARG A 49 -7.28 3.67 -11.02
CA ARG A 49 -7.57 2.81 -9.87
C ARG A 49 -8.06 3.73 -8.73
N PRO A 50 -9.16 3.40 -8.02
CA PRO A 50 -9.67 4.24 -6.93
C PRO A 50 -8.55 4.54 -5.93
N ILE A 51 -8.38 5.81 -5.61
CA ILE A 51 -7.27 6.31 -4.79
C ILE A 51 -7.40 5.71 -3.40
N ARG A 52 -6.34 5.07 -2.92
CA ARG A 52 -6.33 4.40 -1.62
C ARG A 52 -5.56 5.23 -0.61
N ASP A 53 -6.27 5.65 0.43
CA ASP A 53 -5.73 6.09 1.73
C ASP A 53 -4.88 5.00 2.43
N VAL A 54 -4.90 3.78 1.91
CA VAL A 54 -4.26 2.59 2.45
C VAL A 54 -2.83 2.47 1.96
N PHE A 55 -1.93 3.22 2.58
CA PHE A 55 -0.50 3.13 2.36
C PHE A 55 0.24 2.79 3.66
N TYR A 56 1.33 2.05 3.54
CA TYR A 56 2.31 1.92 4.62
C TYR A 56 3.35 3.02 4.46
N LEU A 57 3.69 3.75 5.53
CA LEU A 57 4.77 4.75 5.56
C LEU A 57 5.95 4.24 6.38
N SER A 58 7.14 4.15 5.78
CA SER A 58 8.38 3.91 6.53
C SER A 58 9.02 5.23 6.94
N ASP A 59 8.77 5.70 8.16
CA ASP A 59 9.43 6.91 8.70
C ASP A 59 10.95 6.78 8.75
N ARG A 60 11.46 5.57 9.04
CA ARG A 60 12.90 5.27 9.13
C ARG A 60 13.59 5.26 7.76
N PHE A 61 12.95 4.73 6.71
CA PHE A 61 13.60 4.46 5.41
C PHE A 61 13.08 5.29 4.23
N GLY A 62 12.21 6.26 4.47
CA GLY A 62 11.86 7.27 3.47
C GLY A 62 10.75 6.92 2.48
N PHE A 63 10.27 5.67 2.47
CA PHE A 63 9.36 5.16 1.44
C PHE A 63 7.91 5.02 1.89
N ARG A 64 7.02 4.90 0.89
CA ARG A 64 5.69 4.31 1.03
C ARG A 64 5.41 3.28 -0.05
N ILE A 65 4.37 2.49 0.18
CA ILE A 65 3.67 1.65 -0.81
C ILE A 65 2.16 1.76 -0.57
N VAL A 66 1.35 1.46 -1.58
CA VAL A 66 -0.09 1.20 -1.40
C VAL A 66 -0.28 -0.27 -1.02
N VAL A 67 -1.04 -0.55 0.04
CA VAL A 67 -1.34 -1.94 0.44
C VAL A 67 -2.35 -2.55 -0.55
N PRO A 68 -2.09 -3.76 -1.09
CA PRO A 68 -3.04 -4.46 -1.95
C PRO A 68 -4.36 -4.78 -1.23
N SER A 69 -5.43 -5.02 -2.01
CA SER A 69 -6.74 -5.32 -1.40
C SER A 69 -6.79 -6.80 -1.04
N GLY A 70 -7.31 -7.12 0.15
CA GLY A 70 -7.25 -8.48 0.70
C GLY A 70 -5.93 -8.84 1.38
N TYR A 71 -5.00 -7.89 1.52
CA TYR A 71 -3.71 -8.09 2.20
C TYR A 71 -3.64 -7.31 3.52
N THR A 72 -2.81 -7.78 4.46
CA THR A 72 -2.26 -6.99 5.57
C THR A 72 -0.76 -6.78 5.38
N ILE A 73 -0.12 -5.95 6.19
CA ILE A 73 1.34 -5.73 6.15
C ILE A 73 1.94 -5.72 7.56
N GLU A 74 2.89 -6.62 7.78
CA GLU A 74 3.40 -6.96 9.11
C GLU A 74 4.93 -6.84 9.17
N PRO A 75 5.53 -6.28 10.23
CA PRO A 75 6.97 -6.32 10.44
C PRO A 75 7.45 -7.73 10.81
N PHE A 76 8.47 -8.24 10.10
CA PHE A 76 9.01 -9.59 10.32
C PHE A 76 10.44 -9.56 10.90
N GLY A 77 10.59 -10.14 12.10
CA GLY A 77 11.82 -10.04 12.90
C GLY A 77 12.94 -11.02 12.51
N THR A 78 13.60 -10.83 11.38
CA THR A 78 14.76 -11.68 11.00
C THR A 78 16.07 -11.25 11.66
N LYS A 79 16.76 -12.18 12.34
CA LYS A 79 18.12 -12.00 12.88
C LYS A 79 19.19 -12.89 12.22
N SER A 80 18.79 -13.86 11.41
CA SER A 80 19.64 -14.93 10.86
C SER A 80 20.01 -14.77 9.38
N ALA A 81 19.42 -13.81 8.66
CA ALA A 81 19.77 -13.54 7.26
C ALA A 81 21.14 -12.87 7.15
N THR A 82 21.91 -13.21 6.10
CA THR A 82 23.21 -12.57 5.80
C THR A 82 23.17 -11.88 4.43
N PRO A 83 23.49 -10.57 4.34
CA PRO A 83 23.59 -9.62 5.44
C PRO A 83 22.25 -9.46 6.18
N VAL A 84 22.30 -9.06 7.45
CA VAL A 84 21.09 -8.85 8.27
C VAL A 84 20.35 -7.60 7.74
N PRO A 85 19.05 -7.68 7.40
CA PRO A 85 18.26 -6.52 7.05
C PRO A 85 18.06 -5.61 8.27
N LEU A 86 18.00 -4.31 8.03
CA LEU A 86 17.66 -3.32 9.05
C LEU A 86 16.18 -3.37 9.45
N ASP A 87 15.34 -3.89 8.56
CA ASP A 87 13.88 -4.04 8.68
C ASP A 87 13.36 -4.97 7.57
N VAL A 88 12.27 -5.69 7.82
CA VAL A 88 11.56 -6.54 6.84
C VAL A 88 10.07 -6.38 7.05
N LEU A 89 9.33 -6.18 5.96
CA LEU A 89 7.87 -6.16 5.94
C LEU A 89 7.36 -7.32 5.09
N GLU A 90 6.31 -7.98 5.53
CA GLU A 90 5.63 -9.07 4.83
C GLU A 90 4.19 -8.67 4.52
N LEU A 91 3.79 -8.82 3.26
CA LEU A 91 2.44 -8.53 2.78
C LEU A 91 1.68 -9.86 2.68
N TRP A 92 1.07 -10.26 3.79
CA TRP A 92 0.25 -11.46 3.91
C TRP A 92 -1.13 -11.27 3.28
N GLN A 93 -1.71 -12.30 2.65
CA GLN A 93 -3.15 -12.29 2.38
C GLN A 93 -3.91 -12.42 3.72
N LYS A 94 -5.03 -11.71 3.89
CA LYS A 94 -5.78 -11.71 5.17
C LYS A 94 -6.22 -13.12 5.59
N ALA A 95 -6.60 -13.99 4.65
CA ALA A 95 -6.98 -15.38 4.93
C ALA A 95 -5.81 -16.22 5.47
N ASP A 96 -4.62 -16.08 4.86
CA ASP A 96 -3.40 -16.75 5.32
C ASP A 96 -2.94 -16.20 6.68
N PHE A 97 -3.01 -14.88 6.87
CA PHE A 97 -2.60 -14.21 8.10
C PHE A 97 -3.39 -14.68 9.33
N VAL A 98 -4.72 -14.83 9.20
CA VAL A 98 -5.57 -15.33 10.29
C VAL A 98 -5.15 -16.74 10.72
N ASN A 99 -4.73 -17.58 9.79
CA ASN A 99 -4.34 -18.98 10.04
C ASN A 99 -2.83 -19.19 10.23
N ARG A 100 -2.00 -18.13 10.20
CA ARG A 100 -0.52 -18.22 10.12
C ARG A 100 0.17 -19.08 11.19
N THR A 101 -0.48 -19.31 12.34
CA THR A 101 0.04 -20.14 13.44
C THR A 101 -0.30 -21.62 13.32
N SER A 102 -1.16 -22.02 12.37
CA SER A 102 -1.53 -23.41 12.07
C SER A 102 -1.14 -23.85 10.65
N LEU A 103 -0.54 -22.98 9.84
CA LEU A 103 0.03 -23.36 8.54
C LEU A 103 1.29 -24.22 8.73
N PRO A 104 1.48 -25.30 7.95
CA PRO A 104 2.66 -26.17 8.05
C PRO A 104 3.93 -25.51 7.49
N GLU A 105 3.76 -24.56 6.57
CA GLU A 105 4.83 -23.73 5.99
C GLU A 105 4.31 -22.32 5.69
N THR A 106 5.21 -21.36 5.56
CA THR A 106 4.85 -19.99 5.14
C THR A 106 4.44 -20.00 3.66
N PRO A 107 3.24 -19.53 3.29
CA PRO A 107 2.76 -19.56 1.91
C PRO A 107 3.53 -18.59 0.99
N PRO A 108 3.35 -18.67 -0.34
CA PRO A 108 3.97 -17.73 -1.26
C PRO A 108 3.55 -16.29 -0.95
N ILE A 109 4.53 -15.45 -0.57
CA ILE A 109 4.31 -14.12 0.00
C ILE A 109 5.13 -13.04 -0.70
N ILE A 110 4.69 -11.78 -0.59
CA ILE A 110 5.46 -10.59 -0.98
C ILE A 110 6.18 -10.04 0.25
N SER A 111 7.49 -9.79 0.15
CA SER A 111 8.27 -9.16 1.21
C SER A 111 9.15 -8.01 0.73
N ILE A 112 9.44 -7.08 1.65
CA ILE A 112 10.24 -5.87 1.47
C ILE A 112 11.32 -5.88 2.54
N ALA A 113 12.55 -6.21 2.18
CA ALA A 113 13.71 -6.15 3.07
C ALA A 113 14.57 -4.91 2.78
N VAL A 114 14.98 -4.19 3.84
CA VAL A 114 15.80 -2.98 3.73
C VAL A 114 17.19 -3.25 4.31
N TYR A 115 18.25 -2.97 3.55
CA TYR A 115 19.63 -3.22 3.93
C TYR A 115 20.48 -1.94 3.97
N ASN A 116 21.50 -1.93 4.83
CA ASN A 116 22.48 -0.84 4.92
C ASN A 116 23.52 -0.94 3.78
N ASN A 117 23.59 0.05 2.88
CA ASN A 117 24.58 0.09 1.80
C ASN A 117 25.80 0.97 2.14
N ALA A 118 26.34 0.85 3.35
CA ALA A 118 27.49 1.62 3.82
C ALA A 118 28.73 1.53 2.90
N LYS A 119 28.91 0.40 2.19
CA LYS A 119 30.01 0.18 1.24
C LYS A 119 29.70 0.63 -0.20
N ARG A 120 28.54 1.25 -0.46
CA ARG A 120 28.11 1.73 -1.79
C ARG A 120 28.17 0.66 -2.90
N LEU A 121 27.86 -0.58 -2.55
CA LEU A 121 27.89 -1.72 -3.47
C LEU A 121 26.81 -1.60 -4.54
N SER A 122 27.13 -2.07 -5.74
CA SER A 122 26.23 -2.14 -6.90
C SER A 122 25.15 -3.21 -6.70
N LEU A 123 23.98 -3.03 -7.34
CA LEU A 123 22.80 -3.87 -7.12
C LEU A 123 23.04 -5.36 -7.43
N THR A 124 23.90 -5.69 -8.38
CA THR A 124 24.24 -7.09 -8.72
C THR A 124 24.98 -7.79 -7.57
N GLN A 125 25.75 -7.07 -6.76
CA GLN A 125 26.45 -7.60 -5.56
C GLN A 125 25.48 -7.88 -4.40
N TRP A 126 24.20 -7.49 -4.51
CA TRP A 126 23.13 -7.80 -3.56
C TRP A 126 22.28 -9.01 -3.99
N LYS A 127 22.61 -9.70 -5.09
CA LYS A 127 21.97 -10.97 -5.47
C LYS A 127 22.50 -12.12 -4.59
N GLY A 128 21.62 -13.04 -4.20
CA GLY A 128 21.98 -14.26 -3.46
C GLY A 128 22.32 -15.43 -4.38
N GLU A 129 22.89 -16.51 -3.84
CA GLU A 129 23.37 -17.67 -4.61
C GLU A 129 22.27 -18.35 -5.45
N LEU A 130 21.04 -18.40 -4.93
CA LEU A 130 19.86 -18.97 -5.62
C LEU A 130 19.27 -18.07 -6.73
N SER A 131 19.95 -16.98 -7.10
CA SER A 131 19.49 -16.05 -8.15
C SER A 131 19.83 -16.57 -9.55
N ARG A 132 18.86 -16.53 -10.46
CA ARG A 132 19.09 -16.86 -11.87
C ARG A 132 19.88 -15.74 -12.58
N LYS A 133 20.49 -16.07 -13.71
CA LYS A 133 21.24 -15.15 -14.59
C LYS A 133 20.31 -14.50 -15.63
N ASP A 134 19.21 -13.91 -15.15
CA ASP A 134 18.11 -13.39 -15.97
C ASP A 134 17.86 -11.88 -15.74
N ASP A 135 18.91 -11.13 -15.41
CA ASP A 135 18.81 -9.72 -14.99
C ASP A 135 18.13 -8.81 -16.03
N ARG A 136 17.09 -8.11 -15.60
CA ARG A 136 16.28 -7.17 -16.40
C ARG A 136 16.32 -5.78 -15.75
N PRO A 137 16.83 -4.73 -16.41
CA PRO A 137 16.78 -3.38 -15.88
C PRO A 137 15.34 -2.84 -15.89
N LEU A 138 14.98 -2.09 -14.84
CA LEU A 138 13.73 -1.32 -14.75
C LEU A 138 13.92 -0.08 -13.87
N THR A 139 12.85 0.68 -13.63
CA THR A 139 12.83 1.82 -12.71
C THR A 139 11.76 1.62 -11.66
N VAL A 140 12.10 1.83 -10.38
CA VAL A 140 11.16 1.80 -9.25
C VAL A 140 11.35 3.09 -8.45
N ALA A 141 10.27 3.82 -8.14
CA ALA A 141 10.33 5.09 -7.41
C ALA A 141 11.30 6.15 -8.00
N GLY A 142 11.52 6.13 -9.32
CA GLY A 142 12.50 6.99 -10.00
C GLY A 142 13.96 6.57 -9.83
N GLN A 143 14.23 5.40 -9.23
CA GLN A 143 15.55 4.83 -9.04
C GLN A 143 15.80 3.68 -10.02
N ALA A 144 17.05 3.56 -10.50
CA ALA A 144 17.47 2.42 -11.29
C ALA A 144 17.35 1.13 -10.48
N ALA A 145 16.80 0.08 -11.09
CA ALA A 145 16.49 -1.18 -10.45
C ALA A 145 16.88 -2.38 -11.34
N ILE A 146 17.08 -3.54 -10.73
CA ILE A 146 17.30 -4.81 -11.41
C ILE A 146 16.26 -5.82 -10.95
N ALA A 147 15.47 -6.35 -11.89
CA ALA A 147 14.58 -7.48 -11.67
C ALA A 147 15.24 -8.79 -12.10
N TYR A 148 15.08 -9.85 -11.32
CA TYR A 148 15.62 -11.19 -11.59
C TYR A 148 14.76 -12.25 -10.90
N THR A 149 14.89 -13.52 -11.29
CA THR A 149 14.20 -14.64 -10.63
C THR A 149 15.14 -15.39 -9.70
N SER A 150 14.60 -16.01 -8.65
CA SER A 150 15.34 -16.90 -7.75
C SER A 150 14.54 -18.14 -7.41
N THR A 151 15.23 -19.26 -7.17
CA THR A 151 14.61 -20.49 -6.67
C THR A 151 14.68 -20.58 -5.14
N GLY A 152 14.12 -21.65 -4.55
CA GLY A 152 14.01 -21.86 -3.11
C GLY A 152 12.83 -22.78 -2.78
N LEU A 153 12.16 -22.56 -1.64
CA LEU A 153 10.86 -23.22 -1.33
C LEU A 153 9.81 -22.95 -2.41
N TYR A 154 9.83 -21.74 -2.98
CA TYR A 154 9.06 -21.34 -4.14
C TYR A 154 9.99 -20.63 -5.14
N GLU A 155 9.66 -20.67 -6.43
CA GLU A 155 10.19 -19.69 -7.38
C GLU A 155 9.78 -18.28 -6.94
N SER A 156 10.57 -17.28 -7.30
CA SER A 156 10.31 -15.90 -6.87
C SER A 156 10.76 -14.85 -7.87
N ASP A 157 9.92 -13.84 -8.07
CA ASP A 157 10.34 -12.58 -8.69
C ASP A 157 11.03 -11.74 -7.62
N ASN A 158 12.18 -11.15 -7.96
CA ASN A 158 12.92 -10.25 -7.10
C ASN A 158 13.17 -8.93 -7.82
N VAL A 159 13.19 -7.83 -7.09
CA VAL A 159 13.65 -6.52 -7.56
C VAL A 159 14.57 -5.88 -6.52
N LEU A 160 15.76 -5.47 -6.95
CA LEU A 160 16.73 -4.72 -6.16
C LEU A 160 16.80 -3.28 -6.66
N PHE A 161 16.76 -2.30 -5.76
CA PHE A 161 17.00 -0.88 -6.03
C PHE A 161 17.53 -0.17 -4.78
N SER A 162 18.04 1.06 -4.93
CA SER A 162 18.57 1.86 -3.81
C SER A 162 17.64 2.98 -3.38
N SER A 163 17.88 3.55 -2.19
CA SER A 163 17.33 4.87 -1.82
C SER A 163 17.92 6.00 -2.70
N PRO A 164 17.27 7.18 -2.80
CA PRO A 164 17.75 8.28 -3.64
C PRO A 164 19.14 8.85 -3.25
N ASP A 165 19.55 8.64 -1.99
CA ASP A 165 20.90 8.97 -1.49
C ASP A 165 21.88 7.78 -1.52
N GLY A 166 21.42 6.62 -2.01
CA GLY A 166 22.11 5.33 -2.05
C GLY A 166 22.52 4.74 -0.69
N ARG A 167 22.04 5.25 0.46
CA ARG A 167 22.36 4.72 1.79
C ARG A 167 21.75 3.35 2.06
N TYR A 168 20.64 3.01 1.39
CA TYR A 168 19.91 1.76 1.60
C TYR A 168 19.74 1.00 0.27
N VAL A 169 19.69 -0.33 0.36
CA VAL A 169 19.19 -1.19 -0.73
C VAL A 169 17.87 -1.83 -0.28
N PHE A 170 16.87 -1.74 -1.14
CA PHE A 170 15.59 -2.43 -1.00
C PHE A 170 15.62 -3.70 -1.84
N ARG A 171 15.28 -4.84 -1.21
CA ARG A 171 14.96 -6.08 -1.91
C ARG A 171 13.47 -6.32 -1.78
N LEU A 172 12.75 -6.15 -2.88
CA LEU A 172 11.38 -6.58 -3.04
C LEU A 172 11.40 -8.01 -3.58
N LYS A 173 10.65 -8.93 -2.96
CA LYS A 173 10.53 -10.33 -3.38
C LYS A 173 9.06 -10.74 -3.39
N ALA A 174 8.65 -11.54 -4.37
CA ALA A 174 7.37 -12.25 -4.37
C ALA A 174 7.60 -13.74 -4.66
N GLY A 175 7.29 -14.61 -3.70
CA GLY A 175 7.22 -16.05 -3.96
C GLY A 175 5.97 -16.41 -4.77
N TYR A 176 6.05 -17.46 -5.60
CA TYR A 176 4.90 -18.02 -6.31
C TYR A 176 5.05 -19.53 -6.56
N ALA A 177 3.94 -20.26 -6.45
CA ALA A 177 3.88 -21.69 -6.78
C ALA A 177 3.76 -21.95 -8.30
N ASP A 178 3.27 -20.98 -9.07
CA ASP A 178 3.06 -21.06 -10.52
C ASP A 178 3.38 -19.72 -11.20
N ALA A 179 3.81 -19.76 -12.46
CA ALA A 179 4.16 -18.58 -13.25
C ALA A 179 2.98 -17.67 -13.61
N LYS A 180 1.73 -18.13 -13.48
CA LYS A 180 0.49 -17.33 -13.65
C LYS A 180 -0.16 -16.94 -12.32
N ALA A 181 0.44 -17.27 -11.17
CA ALA A 181 -0.14 -17.02 -9.85
C ALA A 181 -0.48 -15.52 -9.64
N PRO A 182 -1.69 -15.17 -9.14
CA PRO A 182 -2.14 -13.77 -9.01
C PRO A 182 -1.20 -12.86 -8.22
N ILE A 183 -0.46 -13.42 -7.24
CA ILE A 183 0.53 -12.70 -6.44
C ILE A 183 1.61 -11.99 -7.28
N ARG A 184 1.93 -12.51 -8.49
CA ARG A 184 2.87 -11.86 -9.41
C ARG A 184 2.35 -10.52 -9.93
N GLN A 185 1.04 -10.40 -10.18
CA GLN A 185 0.42 -9.12 -10.51
C GLN A 185 0.34 -8.21 -9.28
N THR A 186 0.01 -8.75 -8.10
CA THR A 186 0.05 -7.99 -6.85
C THR A 186 1.44 -7.40 -6.59
N PHE A 187 2.50 -8.11 -6.92
CA PHE A 187 3.88 -7.64 -6.82
C PHE A 187 4.17 -6.46 -7.76
N GLN A 188 3.70 -6.50 -9.01
CA GLN A 188 3.79 -5.36 -9.94
C GLN A 188 3.00 -4.15 -9.42
N ASP A 189 1.82 -4.37 -8.84
CA ASP A 189 1.03 -3.29 -8.22
C ASP A 189 1.78 -2.63 -7.04
N VAL A 190 2.45 -3.42 -6.19
CA VAL A 190 3.28 -2.92 -5.09
C VAL A 190 4.46 -2.11 -5.62
N LEU A 191 5.20 -2.65 -6.60
CA LEU A 191 6.32 -1.98 -7.27
C LEU A 191 5.90 -0.63 -7.89
N ALA A 192 4.78 -0.61 -8.61
CA ALA A 192 4.23 0.59 -9.24
C ALA A 192 3.72 1.63 -8.21
N SER A 193 3.38 1.20 -7.00
CA SER A 193 2.98 2.08 -5.89
C SER A 193 4.13 2.64 -5.07
N PHE A 194 5.34 2.06 -5.19
CA PHE A 194 6.48 2.40 -4.36
C PHE A 194 6.98 3.81 -4.68
N SER A 195 7.11 4.67 -3.66
CA SER A 195 7.63 6.03 -3.82
C SER A 195 8.40 6.50 -2.60
N PHE A 196 9.41 7.34 -2.83
CA PHE A 196 10.14 8.04 -1.77
C PHE A 196 9.47 9.39 -1.47
N ASP A 197 8.84 9.49 -0.30
CA ASP A 197 8.12 10.68 0.17
C ASP A 197 9.01 11.67 0.89
N VAL A 198 10.32 11.43 0.82
CA VAL A 198 11.34 12.27 1.43
C VAL A 198 12.45 12.55 0.44
N SER A 199 13.01 13.75 0.54
CA SER A 199 14.31 14.05 -0.03
C SER A 199 15.38 13.81 1.04
N PRO A 200 16.56 13.26 0.68
CA PRO A 200 17.71 13.33 1.56
C PRO A 200 18.10 14.80 1.76
N ASP A 201 18.37 15.18 3.01
CA ASP A 201 19.05 16.45 3.28
C ASP A 201 20.54 16.28 2.99
N SER A 202 21.12 17.14 2.15
CA SER A 202 22.55 17.10 1.84
C SER A 202 23.45 17.51 3.02
N THR A 203 22.87 17.98 4.12
CA THR A 203 23.56 18.51 5.31
C THR A 203 23.17 17.82 6.62
N ALA A 204 22.21 16.88 6.61
CA ALA A 204 21.73 16.25 7.84
C ALA A 204 21.50 14.73 7.68
N SER A 205 21.65 13.99 8.78
CA SER A 205 21.32 12.55 8.85
C SER A 205 19.83 12.24 8.69
N LYS A 206 18.97 13.27 8.76
CA LYS A 206 17.50 13.20 8.81
C LYS A 206 16.86 13.43 7.43
N TRP A 207 15.85 12.63 7.13
CA TRP A 207 14.97 12.81 5.96
C TRP A 207 14.09 14.07 6.07
N ARG A 208 13.87 14.79 4.95
CA ARG A 208 12.89 15.90 4.85
C ARG A 208 11.69 15.49 4.00
N ILE A 209 10.49 15.96 4.34
CA ILE A 209 9.28 15.69 3.54
C ILE A 209 9.42 16.23 2.11
N ASN A 210 9.03 15.42 1.12
CA ASN A 210 8.98 15.80 -0.29
C ASN A 210 7.56 16.26 -0.70
N TYR A 211 7.31 17.56 -0.66
CA TYR A 211 6.01 18.15 -1.00
C TYR A 211 5.63 18.07 -2.49
N SER A 212 6.51 17.60 -3.37
CA SER A 212 6.32 17.61 -4.83
C SER A 212 5.13 16.78 -5.33
N ARG A 213 4.63 15.82 -4.53
CA ARG A 213 3.38 15.12 -4.86
C ARG A 213 2.16 15.95 -4.47
N LEU A 214 2.09 16.47 -3.24
CA LEU A 214 1.02 17.37 -2.81
C LEU A 214 0.88 18.57 -3.76
N GLN A 215 2.00 19.19 -4.15
CA GLN A 215 2.03 20.29 -5.11
C GLN A 215 1.43 19.91 -6.48
N ARG A 216 1.78 18.74 -7.03
CA ARG A 216 1.23 18.27 -8.32
C ARG A 216 -0.27 17.96 -8.25
N LEU A 217 -0.72 17.33 -7.17
CA LEU A 217 -2.14 16.98 -6.98
C LEU A 217 -2.99 18.25 -6.84
N LEU A 218 -2.52 19.22 -6.06
CA LEU A 218 -3.16 20.52 -5.91
C LEU A 218 -3.15 21.34 -7.22
N ALA A 219 -2.06 21.33 -7.98
CA ALA A 219 -1.99 21.97 -9.29
C ALA A 219 -2.96 21.33 -10.31
N ALA A 220 -3.13 20.01 -10.26
CA ALA A 220 -4.14 19.28 -11.04
C ALA A 220 -5.58 19.45 -10.51
N LYS A 221 -5.77 20.12 -9.37
CA LYS A 221 -7.04 20.25 -8.65
C LYS A 221 -7.67 18.89 -8.26
N ASP A 222 -6.84 17.87 -8.06
CA ASP A 222 -7.25 16.60 -7.46
C ASP A 222 -7.32 16.76 -5.94
N TRP A 223 -8.43 17.36 -5.49
CA TRP A 223 -8.65 17.68 -4.09
C TRP A 223 -8.72 16.45 -3.20
N GLN A 224 -9.19 15.32 -3.73
CA GLN A 224 -9.25 14.05 -3.00
C GLN A 224 -7.85 13.51 -2.76
N ALA A 225 -7.03 13.36 -3.81
CA ALA A 225 -5.66 12.90 -3.65
C ALA A 225 -4.82 13.86 -2.80
N ALA A 226 -5.01 15.18 -2.94
CA ALA A 226 -4.31 16.19 -2.15
C ALA A 226 -4.68 16.12 -0.65
N ASP A 227 -5.94 15.82 -0.32
CA ASP A 227 -6.38 15.61 1.06
C ASP A 227 -5.70 14.38 1.69
N ILE A 228 -5.76 13.26 0.99
CA ILE A 228 -5.14 11.98 1.37
C ILE A 228 -3.61 12.17 1.57
N GLU A 229 -2.95 12.85 0.63
CA GLU A 229 -1.54 13.20 0.69
C GLU A 229 -1.22 14.11 1.89
N THR A 230 -2.11 15.06 2.22
CA THR A 230 -1.94 15.94 3.38
C THR A 230 -2.03 15.17 4.69
N ARG A 231 -3.01 14.26 4.82
CA ARG A 231 -3.12 13.36 5.99
C ARG A 231 -1.90 12.43 6.11
N ALA A 232 -1.38 11.90 5.00
CA ALA A 232 -0.14 11.12 4.95
C ALA A 232 1.06 11.92 5.48
N ILE A 233 1.25 13.14 4.98
CA ILE A 233 2.34 14.03 5.39
C ILE A 233 2.24 14.42 6.86
N LEU A 234 1.04 14.74 7.36
CA LEU A 234 0.85 15.08 8.79
C LEU A 234 1.23 13.91 9.70
N GLN A 235 0.82 12.68 9.35
CA GLN A 235 1.20 11.48 10.09
C GLN A 235 2.72 11.23 10.04
N ARG A 236 3.36 11.49 8.90
CA ARG A 236 4.83 11.42 8.76
C ARG A 236 5.59 12.48 9.56
N LEU A 237 4.98 13.66 9.76
CA LEU A 237 5.52 14.73 10.61
C LEU A 237 5.32 14.44 12.11
N ALA A 238 4.39 13.56 12.47
CA ALA A 238 4.25 13.01 13.82
C ALA A 238 5.39 12.03 14.18
N GLY A 239 5.85 11.26 13.18
CA GLY A 239 7.01 10.38 13.27
C GLY A 239 6.75 9.04 13.99
N PRO A 240 7.79 8.20 14.19
CA PRO A 240 7.64 6.79 14.62
C PRO A 240 6.99 6.52 15.99
N LYS A 241 6.65 7.56 16.75
CA LYS A 241 5.97 7.48 18.06
C LYS A 241 4.81 8.48 18.17
N GLY A 242 4.39 9.08 17.06
CA GLY A 242 3.32 10.06 17.01
C GLY A 242 2.11 9.51 16.29
N ASP A 243 0.96 9.52 16.96
CA ASP A 243 -0.31 9.04 16.42
C ASP A 243 -1.32 10.20 16.34
N LEU A 244 -1.79 10.52 15.13
CA LEU A 244 -2.81 11.58 14.91
C LEU A 244 -4.26 11.09 14.99
N LEU A 245 -4.47 9.78 15.16
CA LEU A 245 -5.78 9.18 15.40
C LEU A 245 -6.08 9.23 16.91
N TYR A 246 -5.19 8.67 17.74
CA TYR A 246 -5.39 8.46 19.18
C TYR A 246 -4.62 9.43 20.09
N SER A 247 -3.43 9.93 19.70
CA SER A 247 -2.56 10.81 20.53
C SER A 247 -2.43 12.23 19.99
N SER A 248 -3.50 12.74 19.38
CA SER A 248 -3.47 14.02 18.67
C SER A 248 -3.17 15.23 19.56
N LYS A 249 -3.58 15.21 20.85
CA LYS A 249 -3.27 16.28 21.82
C LYS A 249 -1.78 16.41 22.10
N GLU A 250 -1.07 15.29 22.11
CA GLU A 250 0.36 15.19 22.42
C GLU A 250 1.21 15.46 21.18
N VAL A 251 0.69 15.12 20.00
CA VAL A 251 1.39 15.18 18.71
C VAL A 251 1.23 16.54 18.02
N LEU A 252 0.00 17.08 17.92
CA LEU A 252 -0.28 18.32 17.20
C LEU A 252 0.59 19.52 17.66
N PRO A 253 0.88 19.71 18.97
CA PRO A 253 1.79 20.77 19.43
C PRO A 253 3.24 20.61 18.95
N ARG A 254 3.65 19.39 18.58
CA ARG A 254 5.03 19.05 18.17
C ARG A 254 5.26 19.17 16.66
N LEU A 255 4.21 19.07 15.83
CA LEU A 255 4.32 19.16 14.37
C LEU A 255 5.04 20.46 13.93
N PRO A 256 6.05 20.42 13.04
CA PRO A 256 6.87 21.60 12.76
C PRO A 256 6.10 22.72 12.04
N LEU A 257 6.31 23.97 12.47
CA LEU A 257 5.58 25.12 11.91
C LEU A 257 5.95 25.43 10.46
N ALA A 258 7.21 25.22 10.06
CA ALA A 258 7.64 25.41 8.68
C ALA A 258 6.95 24.43 7.72
N ASP A 259 6.81 23.17 8.13
CA ASP A 259 6.15 22.12 7.37
C ASP A 259 4.64 22.38 7.26
N LEU A 260 3.98 22.79 8.37
CA LEU A 260 2.57 23.20 8.36
C LEU A 260 2.33 24.46 7.50
N LYS A 261 3.25 25.45 7.54
CA LYS A 261 3.17 26.66 6.69
C LYS A 261 3.35 26.32 5.21
N THR A 262 4.20 25.33 4.90
CA THR A 262 4.40 24.83 3.52
C THR A 262 3.13 24.18 2.99
N ILE A 263 2.49 23.31 3.78
CA ILE A 263 1.19 22.70 3.45
C ILE A 263 0.12 23.78 3.22
N ASP A 264 -0.03 24.74 4.15
CA ASP A 264 -1.02 25.82 4.01
C ASP A 264 -0.78 26.68 2.76
N THR A 265 0.48 27.01 2.47
CA THR A 265 0.84 27.82 1.29
C THR A 265 0.45 27.10 0.00
N LEU A 266 0.70 25.79 -0.10
CA LEU A 266 0.31 24.98 -1.27
C LEU A 266 -1.22 24.94 -1.45
N TRP A 267 -1.97 24.66 -0.38
CA TRP A 267 -3.44 24.63 -0.40
C TRP A 267 -4.05 26.00 -0.73
N SER A 268 -3.53 27.06 -0.12
CA SER A 268 -3.98 28.43 -0.35
C SER A 268 -3.75 28.85 -1.81
N ASN A 269 -2.54 28.66 -2.33
CA ASN A 269 -2.18 29.04 -3.70
C ASN A 269 -3.04 28.31 -4.75
N ALA A 270 -3.25 27.00 -4.60
CA ALA A 270 -4.05 26.22 -5.56
C ALA A 270 -5.55 26.54 -5.52
N SER A 271 -6.06 27.04 -4.38
CA SER A 271 -7.50 27.27 -4.14
C SER A 271 -7.92 28.75 -4.14
N GLY A 272 -6.98 29.69 -4.33
CA GLY A 272 -7.23 31.13 -4.19
C GLY A 272 -7.57 31.53 -2.74
N GLY A 273 -6.90 30.90 -1.77
CA GLY A 273 -7.12 31.14 -0.33
C GLY A 273 -8.43 30.60 0.23
N ARG A 274 -9.18 29.79 -0.55
CA ARG A 274 -10.43 29.14 -0.11
C ARG A 274 -10.18 27.96 0.83
N PHE A 275 -9.15 27.15 0.54
CA PHE A 275 -8.76 25.98 1.30
C PHE A 275 -7.40 26.21 1.98
N GLY A 276 -7.04 25.35 2.93
CA GLY A 276 -5.85 25.46 3.75
C GLY A 276 -6.16 25.73 5.23
N PHE A 277 -5.17 25.44 6.07
CA PHE A 277 -5.20 25.68 7.51
C PHE A 277 -5.46 27.14 7.88
N SER A 278 -5.00 28.13 7.10
CA SER A 278 -5.28 29.55 7.38
C SER A 278 -6.73 29.93 7.06
N ALA A 279 -7.35 29.32 6.05
CA ALA A 279 -8.79 29.47 5.79
C ALA A 279 -9.63 28.89 6.93
N GLN A 280 -9.24 27.71 7.42
CA GLN A 280 -9.85 27.06 8.58
C GLN A 280 -9.65 27.87 9.87
N GLN A 281 -8.43 28.36 10.13
CA GLN A 281 -8.09 29.17 11.30
C GLN A 281 -8.94 30.45 11.39
N ARG A 282 -9.19 31.13 10.25
CA ARG A 282 -10.09 32.31 10.19
C ARG A 282 -11.52 31.96 10.63
N LEU A 283 -12.04 30.81 10.20
CA LEU A 283 -13.39 30.34 10.58
C LEU A 283 -13.44 29.84 12.03
N TRP A 284 -12.39 29.16 12.51
CA TRP A 284 -12.27 28.75 13.90
C TRP A 284 -12.33 29.95 14.86
N GLN A 285 -11.58 31.02 14.54
CA GLN A 285 -11.60 32.27 15.30
C GLN A 285 -12.96 32.97 15.34
N GLN A 286 -13.84 32.73 14.35
CA GLN A 286 -15.21 33.24 14.35
C GLN A 286 -16.10 32.42 15.29
N VAL A 287 -16.12 31.09 15.16
CA VAL A 287 -16.99 30.23 16.00
C VAL A 287 -16.54 30.16 17.46
N ALA A 288 -15.23 30.24 17.73
CA ALA A 288 -14.66 30.18 19.07
C ALA A 288 -14.99 31.41 19.94
N LYS A 289 -15.37 32.55 19.33
CA LYS A 289 -15.89 33.72 20.07
C LYS A 289 -17.29 33.50 20.63
N GLY A 290 -18.09 32.61 20.00
CA GLY A 290 -19.50 32.41 20.32
C GLY A 290 -19.82 31.33 21.36
N SER A 291 -18.81 30.71 21.98
CA SER A 291 -18.97 29.72 23.08
C SER A 291 -17.62 29.44 23.74
N LYS A 292 -17.61 29.11 25.04
CA LYS A 292 -16.42 28.52 25.72
C LYS A 292 -16.39 26.98 25.69
N ASN A 293 -17.48 26.33 25.27
CA ASN A 293 -17.59 24.87 25.24
C ASN A 293 -16.93 24.30 23.96
N ALA A 294 -15.93 23.44 24.12
CA ALA A 294 -15.13 22.88 23.02
C ALA A 294 -15.96 22.06 22.01
N LYS A 295 -16.96 21.28 22.46
CA LYS A 295 -17.92 20.59 21.59
C LYS A 295 -18.66 21.58 20.71
N VAL A 296 -19.30 22.58 21.32
CA VAL A 296 -20.09 23.58 20.58
C VAL A 296 -19.24 24.38 19.57
N GLN A 297 -17.99 24.70 19.90
CA GLN A 297 -17.05 25.29 18.93
C GLN A 297 -16.76 24.33 17.76
N THR A 298 -16.45 23.08 18.08
CA THR A 298 -16.10 22.00 17.16
C THR A 298 -17.24 21.66 16.19
N GLU A 299 -18.47 21.53 16.68
CA GLU A 299 -19.64 21.23 15.85
C GLU A 299 -20.02 22.42 14.93
N ARG A 300 -19.96 23.66 15.45
CA ARG A 300 -20.20 24.87 14.64
C ARG A 300 -19.12 25.06 13.58
N PHE A 301 -17.86 24.78 13.89
CA PHE A 301 -16.77 24.78 12.91
C PHE A 301 -17.07 23.78 11.79
N ALA A 302 -17.35 22.53 12.15
CA ALA A 302 -17.60 21.44 11.22
C ALA A 302 -18.83 21.68 10.33
N GLN A 303 -19.89 22.28 10.86
CA GLN A 303 -21.01 22.77 10.05
C GLN A 303 -20.54 23.83 9.04
N ARG A 304 -19.75 24.82 9.48
CA ARG A 304 -19.31 25.95 8.64
C ARG A 304 -18.36 25.54 7.52
N VAL A 305 -17.51 24.54 7.73
CA VAL A 305 -16.64 23.95 6.69
C VAL A 305 -17.27 22.76 5.94
N GLY A 306 -18.52 22.39 6.24
CA GLY A 306 -19.23 21.33 5.52
C GLY A 306 -18.80 19.89 5.84
N TRP A 307 -18.25 19.64 7.04
CA TRP A 307 -17.84 18.30 7.53
C TRP A 307 -18.92 17.58 8.34
N ARG A 308 -20.12 18.15 8.50
CA ARG A 308 -21.26 17.49 9.12
C ARG A 308 -22.44 17.30 8.18
N ARG A 309 -23.27 16.33 8.52
CA ARG A 309 -24.61 16.10 7.98
C ARG A 309 -25.65 16.77 8.87
N THR A 310 -26.84 16.99 8.30
CA THR A 310 -28.06 17.38 9.02
C THR A 310 -28.83 16.18 9.58
N GLN A 311 -28.49 14.96 9.16
CA GLN A 311 -29.14 13.70 9.52
C GLN A 311 -28.10 12.59 9.76
N PRO A 312 -28.43 11.53 10.52
CA PRO A 312 -27.59 10.33 10.70
C PRO A 312 -27.24 9.64 9.37
N LEU A 313 -26.37 8.63 9.41
CA LEU A 313 -26.14 7.77 8.24
C LEU A 313 -27.40 6.91 7.98
N PRO A 314 -27.69 6.57 6.71
CA PRO A 314 -28.72 5.60 6.40
C PRO A 314 -28.31 4.19 6.90
N GLN A 315 -29.30 3.32 7.07
CA GLN A 315 -29.08 1.96 7.61
C GLN A 315 -28.20 1.07 6.71
N ASN A 316 -28.09 1.40 5.42
CA ASN A 316 -27.29 0.68 4.42
C ASN A 316 -25.91 1.35 4.16
N ASN A 317 -25.35 2.05 5.14
CA ASN A 317 -24.06 2.74 4.96
C ASN A 317 -22.85 1.75 4.92
N PRO A 318 -21.74 2.10 4.25
CA PRO A 318 -20.63 1.17 3.98
C PRO A 318 -19.66 0.95 5.16
N VAL A 319 -19.93 1.52 6.34
CA VAL A 319 -19.04 1.45 7.51
C VAL A 319 -19.71 0.74 8.70
N GLY A 320 -21.01 0.45 8.64
CA GLY A 320 -21.73 -0.33 9.66
C GLY A 320 -22.71 0.49 10.50
N MET A 321 -23.48 -0.19 11.35
CA MET A 321 -24.54 0.45 12.14
C MET A 321 -23.99 1.15 13.38
N GLU A 322 -22.84 0.73 13.89
CA GLU A 322 -22.25 1.17 15.15
C GLU A 322 -21.83 2.64 15.14
N ILE A 323 -21.41 3.17 13.98
CA ILE A 323 -21.14 4.60 13.82
C ILE A 323 -22.30 5.37 13.17
N SER A 324 -23.44 4.74 12.89
CA SER A 324 -24.53 5.36 12.10
C SER A 324 -25.09 6.64 12.73
N GLY A 325 -25.07 6.73 14.07
CA GLY A 325 -25.46 7.92 14.83
C GLY A 325 -24.50 9.12 14.72
N THR A 326 -23.29 8.95 14.15
CA THR A 326 -22.38 10.09 13.94
C THR A 326 -22.95 11.06 12.91
N LEU A 327 -22.92 12.35 13.21
CA LEU A 327 -23.27 13.41 12.24
C LEU A 327 -22.04 13.90 11.45
N TRP A 328 -20.85 13.36 11.69
CA TRP A 328 -19.63 13.69 10.96
C TRP A 328 -19.59 12.98 9.61
N ARG A 329 -19.31 13.73 8.55
CA ARG A 329 -19.16 13.17 7.20
C ARG A 329 -17.94 12.26 7.13
N LEU A 330 -18.08 11.14 6.44
CA LEU A 330 -16.96 10.32 5.98
C LEU A 330 -16.24 10.99 4.80
N ASP A 331 -15.04 10.51 4.49
CA ASP A 331 -14.27 10.86 3.29
C ASP A 331 -15.08 10.67 1.99
N THR A 332 -15.89 9.60 1.91
CA THR A 332 -16.78 9.31 0.78
C THR A 332 -17.98 10.26 0.67
N GLU A 333 -18.21 11.12 1.67
CA GLU A 333 -19.33 12.07 1.72
C GLU A 333 -18.89 13.55 1.52
N LEU A 334 -17.61 13.80 1.23
CA LEU A 334 -17.07 15.15 1.02
C LEU A 334 -17.21 15.61 -0.44
N ASN A 335 -17.28 16.93 -0.64
CA ASN A 335 -17.38 17.54 -1.97
C ASN A 335 -16.00 17.99 -2.46
N TYR A 336 -15.29 17.10 -3.13
CA TYR A 336 -13.96 17.32 -3.71
C TYR A 336 -13.98 18.24 -4.95
N THR A 337 -14.54 19.44 -4.82
CA THR A 337 -14.58 20.47 -5.87
C THR A 337 -14.23 21.85 -5.31
N THR A 338 -13.81 22.77 -6.18
CA THR A 338 -13.55 24.18 -5.83
C THR A 338 -14.77 24.93 -5.31
N ALA A 339 -15.98 24.40 -5.56
CA ALA A 339 -17.24 24.95 -5.06
C ALA A 339 -17.48 24.65 -3.56
N GLY A 340 -16.69 23.76 -2.94
CA GLY A 340 -16.77 23.46 -1.51
C GLY A 340 -16.63 24.71 -0.62
N PRO A 341 -17.18 24.69 0.62
CA PRO A 341 -17.08 25.81 1.56
C PRO A 341 -15.64 26.26 1.82
N PRO A 342 -15.39 27.55 2.14
CA PRO A 342 -14.08 27.96 2.64
C PRO A 342 -13.67 27.09 3.83
N GLY A 343 -12.42 26.64 3.85
CA GLY A 343 -11.87 25.72 4.85
C GLY A 343 -12.29 24.24 4.72
N HIS A 344 -13.04 23.83 3.68
CA HIS A 344 -13.46 22.42 3.51
C HIS A 344 -12.29 21.42 3.45
N PHE A 345 -11.11 21.86 2.97
CA PHE A 345 -9.90 21.06 2.95
C PHE A 345 -8.69 21.82 3.54
N PRO A 346 -7.66 21.13 4.06
CA PRO A 346 -7.59 19.67 4.26
C PRO A 346 -8.50 19.18 5.40
N TRP A 347 -9.11 18.01 5.22
CA TRP A 347 -10.05 17.40 6.15
C TRP A 347 -9.33 16.75 7.34
N ALA A 348 -9.87 16.97 8.54
CA ALA A 348 -9.27 16.49 9.80
C ALA A 348 -9.68 15.06 10.20
N GLY A 349 -10.56 14.42 9.42
CA GLY A 349 -11.20 13.16 9.81
C GLY A 349 -10.35 11.90 9.62
N VAL A 350 -11.04 10.76 9.66
CA VAL A 350 -10.46 9.41 9.52
C VAL A 350 -11.18 8.73 8.36
N SER A 351 -10.42 8.27 7.37
CA SER A 351 -10.94 7.63 6.16
C SER A 351 -11.86 6.45 6.49
N SER A 352 -12.97 6.30 5.76
CA SER A 352 -13.95 5.21 5.95
C SER A 352 -13.28 3.84 5.96
N TYR A 353 -12.26 3.62 5.12
CA TYR A 353 -11.48 2.37 5.11
C TYR A 353 -10.89 1.98 6.47
N VAL A 354 -10.33 2.94 7.23
CA VAL A 354 -9.73 2.67 8.55
C VAL A 354 -10.81 2.28 9.57
N LEU A 355 -11.95 2.97 9.52
CA LEU A 355 -13.11 2.67 10.37
C LEU A 355 -13.72 1.31 10.03
N THR A 356 -13.87 1.00 8.73
CA THR A 356 -14.35 -0.29 8.22
C THR A 356 -13.39 -1.43 8.57
N ASN A 357 -12.07 -1.24 8.51
CA ASN A 357 -11.11 -2.26 8.97
C ASN A 357 -11.28 -2.56 10.46
N LEU A 358 -11.26 -1.53 11.33
CA LEU A 358 -11.48 -1.71 12.78
C LEU A 358 -12.77 -2.51 13.06
N LEU A 359 -13.88 -2.13 12.41
CA LEU A 359 -15.17 -2.80 12.62
C LEU A 359 -15.20 -4.23 12.06
N ASN A 360 -14.52 -4.51 10.94
CA ASN A 360 -14.34 -5.86 10.42
C ASN A 360 -13.45 -6.73 11.31
N ASP A 361 -12.37 -6.17 11.85
CA ASP A 361 -11.40 -6.90 12.67
C ASP A 361 -11.95 -7.26 14.08
N ARG A 362 -13.16 -6.77 14.45
CA ARG A 362 -13.98 -7.39 15.52
C ARG A 362 -14.18 -8.89 15.28
N SER A 363 -14.37 -9.33 14.03
CA SER A 363 -14.56 -10.75 13.70
C SER A 363 -13.34 -11.64 14.03
N GLN A 364 -12.18 -11.02 14.23
CA GLN A 364 -10.91 -11.67 14.61
C GLN A 364 -10.60 -11.49 16.11
N GLY A 365 -11.57 -11.07 16.92
CA GLY A 365 -11.45 -10.97 18.38
C GLY A 365 -10.99 -9.63 18.93
N CYS A 366 -10.99 -8.54 18.13
CA CYS A 366 -10.63 -7.23 18.65
C CYS A 366 -11.63 -6.69 19.68
N GLY A 367 -11.21 -6.61 20.95
CA GLY A 367 -12.07 -6.23 22.08
C GLY A 367 -12.50 -4.76 22.11
N SER A 368 -11.71 -3.83 21.56
CA SER A 368 -11.99 -2.39 21.61
C SER A 368 -12.44 -1.76 20.29
N CYS A 369 -12.19 -2.42 19.14
CA CYS A 369 -12.22 -1.77 17.82
C CYS A 369 -13.53 -1.04 17.47
N THR A 370 -14.68 -1.42 18.05
CA THR A 370 -15.94 -0.67 17.90
C THR A 370 -15.91 0.67 18.63
N ILE A 371 -15.44 0.67 19.89
CA ILE A 371 -15.26 1.89 20.68
C ILE A 371 -14.22 2.80 20.01
N ASP A 372 -13.14 2.21 19.47
CA ASP A 372 -12.14 2.95 18.71
C ASP A 372 -12.75 3.59 17.45
N ALA A 373 -13.52 2.85 16.65
CA ALA A 373 -14.20 3.41 15.48
C ALA A 373 -15.22 4.51 15.83
N MET A 374 -15.96 4.37 16.94
CA MET A 374 -16.86 5.41 17.45
C MET A 374 -16.10 6.66 17.91
N TYR A 375 -15.01 6.50 18.66
CA TYR A 375 -14.13 7.59 19.07
C TYR A 375 -13.54 8.34 17.87
N LEU A 376 -12.95 7.61 16.92
CA LEU A 376 -12.30 8.18 15.73
C LEU A 376 -13.27 8.90 14.79
N SER A 377 -14.53 8.46 14.74
CA SER A 377 -15.59 9.03 13.88
C SER A 377 -16.46 10.11 14.54
N ASN A 378 -16.31 10.37 15.85
CA ASN A 378 -17.09 11.41 16.56
C ASN A 378 -16.30 12.17 17.64
N ASP A 379 -15.89 11.49 18.72
CA ASP A 379 -15.41 12.16 19.94
C ASP A 379 -14.01 12.77 19.78
N ARG A 380 -13.18 12.16 18.92
CA ARG A 380 -11.84 12.62 18.54
C ARG A 380 -11.79 14.09 18.15
N TYR A 381 -12.81 14.62 17.47
CA TYR A 381 -12.80 15.98 16.95
C TYR A 381 -12.77 17.05 18.06
N GLU A 382 -13.40 16.79 19.20
CA GLU A 382 -13.42 17.72 20.35
C GLU A 382 -12.04 17.89 21.00
N ALA A 383 -11.16 16.89 20.85
CA ALA A 383 -9.76 16.95 21.23
C ALA A 383 -8.88 17.54 20.11
N TYR A 384 -9.06 17.02 18.89
CA TYR A 384 -8.18 17.27 17.74
C TYR A 384 -8.22 18.72 17.28
N LEU A 385 -9.40 19.30 17.07
CA LEU A 385 -9.53 20.61 16.42
C LEU A 385 -9.07 21.77 17.32
N PRO A 386 -9.42 21.84 18.62
CA PRO A 386 -8.84 22.84 19.53
C PRO A 386 -7.30 22.76 19.63
N ALA A 387 -6.72 21.55 19.58
CA ALA A 387 -5.26 21.36 19.57
C ALA A 387 -4.64 21.83 18.25
N LEU A 388 -5.21 21.46 17.10
CA LEU A 388 -4.76 21.91 15.78
C LEU A 388 -4.80 23.43 15.68
N PHE A 389 -5.94 24.06 15.94
CA PHE A 389 -6.09 25.52 15.87
C PHE A 389 -5.38 26.28 17.00
N THR A 390 -4.83 25.57 17.99
CA THR A 390 -3.85 26.14 18.93
C THR A 390 -2.44 26.10 18.36
N ARG A 391 -2.04 25.01 17.67
CA ARG A 391 -0.75 24.96 16.95
C ARG A 391 -0.70 25.96 15.79
N LEU A 392 -1.76 26.06 15.01
CA LEU A 392 -1.83 26.93 13.82
C LEU A 392 -1.75 28.43 14.16
N LYS A 393 -2.10 28.87 15.38
CA LYS A 393 -1.88 30.26 15.85
C LYS A 393 -0.40 30.69 15.85
N ALA A 394 0.52 29.73 15.93
CA ALA A 394 1.96 30.01 15.88
C ALA A 394 2.51 30.14 14.45
N ILE A 395 1.68 29.90 13.42
CA ILE A 395 2.00 30.24 12.04
C ILE A 395 1.67 31.72 11.83
N LYS A 396 2.72 32.54 11.77
CA LYS A 396 2.72 33.90 11.23
C LYS A 396 3.37 33.86 9.85
#